data_AF-A0A8S2Z5Z5-F1
#
_entry.id   AF-A0A8S2Z5Z5-F1
#
_cell.length_a   1.000
_cell.length_b   1.000
_cell.length_c   1.000
_cell.angle_alpha   90.00
_cell.angle_beta   90.00
_cell.angle_gamma   90.00
#
_symmetry.space_group_name_H-M   'P 1'
#
loop_
_entity.id
_entity.type
_entity.pdbx_description
1 polymer ?
#
loop_
_entity_poly.entity_id
_entity_poly.type
_entity_poly.pdbx_seq_one_letter_code
_entity_poly.pdbx_strand_id
1 'polypeptide(L)' 'YSGFECHLSRLFNVTVIHLEYRLVPEHPLPAAVDDALTLYRALLHGGIPASRLAIMGDSAGGGLTLLT' A
#
# COMPACT_ATOMS: atom_id res chain seq x y z
N TYR A 1 5.06 -10.68 7.08
CA TYR A 1 3.86 -9.83 6.96
C TYR A 1 2.58 -10.61 6.62
N SER A 2 2.65 -11.68 5.81
CA SER A 2 1.48 -12.47 5.37
C SER A 2 0.48 -12.90 6.47
N GLY A 3 0.97 -13.30 7.66
CA GLY A 3 0.09 -13.69 8.77
C GLY A 3 -0.73 -12.51 9.33
N PHE A 4 -0.11 -11.34 9.48
CA PHE A 4 -0.76 -10.11 9.94
C PHE A 4 -1.78 -9.62 8.92
N GLU A 5 -1.42 -9.63 7.63
CA GLU A 5 -2.30 -9.20 6.54
C GLU A 5 -3.51 -10.11 6.36
N CYS A 6 -3.31 -11.42 6.47
CA CYS A 6 -4.39 -12.39 6.44
C CYS A 6 -5.36 -12.19 7.62
N HIS A 7 -4.82 -11.87 8.80
CA HIS A 7 -5.64 -11.55 9.96
C HIS A 7 -6.48 -10.29 9.74
N LEU A 8 -5.89 -9.20 9.24
CA LEU A 8 -6.61 -7.96 8.92
C LEU A 8 -7.68 -8.17 7.85
N SER A 9 -7.35 -8.90 6.79
CA SER A 9 -8.30 -9.23 5.72
C SER A 9 -9.55 -9.93 6.27
N ARG A 10 -9.36 -10.90 7.18
CA ARG A 10 -10.46 -11.63 7.84
C ARG A 10 -11.24 -10.75 8.82
N LEU A 11 -10.55 -9.93 9.62
CA LEU A 11 -11.19 -9.09 10.63
C LEU A 11 -12.09 -8.03 10.00
N PHE A 12 -11.63 -7.37 8.94
CA PHE A 12 -12.35 -6.26 8.32
C PHE A 12 -13.17 -6.70 7.10
N ASN A 13 -13.08 -7.97 6.71
CA ASN A 13 -13.69 -8.50 5.48
C ASN A 13 -13.31 -7.68 4.24
N VAL A 14 -12.02 -7.38 4.13
CA VAL A 14 -11.43 -6.60 3.04
C VAL A 14 -10.34 -7.39 2.32
N THR A 15 -10.08 -7.05 1.07
CA THR A 15 -8.89 -7.52 0.36
C THR A 15 -7.70 -6.69 0.79
N VAL A 16 -6.62 -7.35 1.23
CA VAL A 16 -5.33 -6.70 1.54
C VAL A 16 -4.37 -6.99 0.40
N ILE A 17 -3.75 -5.94 -0.15
CA ILE A 17 -2.73 -6.04 -1.18
C ILE A 17 -1.40 -5.66 -0.55
N HIS A 18 -0.45 -6.60 -0.50
CA HIS A 18 0.91 -6.32 -0.06
C HIS A 18 1.71 -5.73 -1.21
N LEU A 19 2.37 -4.59 -0.98
CA LEU A 19 3.23 -3.94 -1.96
C LEU A 19 4.69 -4.10 -1.54
N GLU A 20 5.44 -4.84 -2.34
CA GLU A 20 6.90 -4.89 -2.25
C GLU A 20 7.48 -3.67 -2.99
N TYR A 21 7.53 -2.53 -2.29
CA TYR A 21 8.07 -1.29 -2.85
C TYR A 21 9.60 -1.25 -2.77
N ARG A 22 10.20 -0.43 -3.62
CA ARG A 22 11.65 -0.23 -3.69
C ARG A 22 12.22 0.37 -2.40
N LEU A 23 13.31 -0.21 -1.89
CA LEU A 23 13.92 0.14 -0.60
C LEU A 23 15.18 1.00 -0.76
N VAL A 24 15.50 1.74 0.31
CA VAL A 24 16.79 2.40 0.50
C VAL A 24 17.85 1.41 0.98
N PRO A 25 19.14 1.61 0.64
CA PRO A 25 19.72 2.76 -0.09
C PRO A 25 19.65 2.67 -1.62
N GLU A 26 19.31 1.52 -2.21
CA GLU A 26 19.34 1.27 -3.65
C GLU A 26 18.38 2.19 -4.43
N HIS A 27 17.25 2.52 -3.80
CA HIS A 27 16.23 3.41 -4.35
C HIS A 27 15.81 4.46 -3.32
N PRO A 28 16.46 5.63 -3.32
CA PRO A 28 16.08 6.77 -2.49
C PRO A 28 14.65 7.26 -2.75
N LEU A 29 14.13 8.05 -1.81
CA LEU A 29 12.90 8.82 -2.02
C LEU A 29 13.01 9.61 -3.36
N PRO A 30 11.99 9.59 -4.24
CA PRO A 30 10.60 9.19 -4.02
C PRO A 30 10.20 7.75 -4.45
N ALA A 31 11.15 6.84 -4.70
CA ALA A 31 10.85 5.55 -5.34
C ALA A 31 9.70 4.74 -4.70
N ALA A 32 9.68 4.62 -3.37
CA ALA A 32 8.62 3.92 -2.65
C ALA A 32 7.24 4.58 -2.80
N VAL A 33 7.20 5.93 -2.85
CA VAL A 33 5.97 6.71 -3.05
C VAL A 33 5.44 6.49 -4.47
N ASP A 34 6.33 6.50 -5.46
CA ASP A 34 5.96 6.24 -6.85
C ASP A 34 5.37 4.83 -7.03
N ASP A 35 5.93 3.82 -6.35
CA ASP A 35 5.39 2.45 -6.37
C ASP A 35 3.99 2.38 -5.77
N ALA A 36 3.78 3.02 -4.62
CA ALA A 36 2.48 3.09 -3.95
C ALA A 36 1.42 3.81 -4.81
N LEU A 37 1.78 4.96 -5.39
CA LEU A 37 0.89 5.72 -6.29
C LEU A 37 0.58 4.96 -7.57
N THR A 38 1.54 4.21 -8.12
CA THR A 38 1.35 3.40 -9.32
C THR A 38 0.30 2.32 -9.07
N LEU A 39 0.41 1.59 -7.95
CA LEU A 39 -0.58 0.60 -7.56
C LEU A 39 -1.95 1.23 -7.30
N TYR A 40 -2.00 2.31 -6.53
CA TYR A 40 -3.27 3.00 -6.21
C TYR A 40 -3.99 3.45 -7.49
N ARG A 41 -3.27 4.07 -8.43
CA ARG A 41 -3.83 4.49 -9.72
C ARG A 41 -4.26 3.29 -10.56
N ALA A 42 -3.53 2.17 -10.55
CA ALA A 42 -3.93 0.97 -11.25
C ALA A 42 -5.27 0.41 -10.71
N LEU A 43 -5.49 0.44 -9.39
CA LEU A 43 -6.75 0.01 -8.78
C LEU A 43 -7.92 0.95 -9.15
N LEU A 44 -7.68 2.26 -9.19
CA LEU A 44 -8.67 3.23 -9.65
C LEU A 44 -9.04 3.00 -11.13
N HIS A 45 -8.05 2.83 -12.00
CA HIS A 45 -8.29 2.53 -13.42
C HIS A 45 -8.97 1.17 -13.62
N GLY A 46 -8.77 0.23 -12.70
CA GLY A 46 -9.48 -1.06 -12.64
C GLY A 46 -10.94 -0.95 -12.17
N GLY A 47 -11.44 0.24 -11.87
CA GLY A 47 -12.84 0.48 -11.51
C GLY A 47 -13.16 0.41 -10.01
N ILE A 48 -12.14 0.29 -9.15
CA ILE A 48 -12.36 0.38 -7.70
C ILE A 48 -12.48 1.86 -7.33
N PRO A 49 -13.61 2.32 -6.76
CA PRO A 49 -13.75 3.72 -6.41
C PRO A 49 -12.83 4.09 -5.25
N ALA A 50 -12.31 5.32 -5.25
CA ALA A 50 -11.43 5.84 -4.20
C ALA A 50 -12.04 5.71 -2.79
N SER A 51 -13.36 5.81 -2.66
CA SER A 51 -14.08 5.63 -1.38
C SER A 51 -14.01 4.20 -0.80
N ARG A 52 -13.53 3.23 -1.57
CA ARG A 52 -13.33 1.84 -1.14
C ARG A 52 -11.85 1.45 -1.06
N LEU A 53 -10.94 2.40 -1.20
CA LEU A 53 -9.50 2.19 -1.07
C LEU A 53 -9.00 2.89 0.19
N ALA A 54 -8.09 2.21 0.89
CA ALA A 54 -7.35 2.75 2.02
C ALA A 54 -5.89 2.32 1.88
N ILE A 55 -4.98 3.21 2.28
CA ILE A 55 -3.54 2.93 2.37
C ILE A 55 -3.23 2.75 3.86
N MET A 56 -2.44 1.73 4.17
CA MET A 56 -2.04 1.39 5.53
C MET A 56 -0.56 1.02 5.53
N GLY A 57 0.15 1.40 6.60
CA GLY A 57 1.48 0.90 6.89
C GLY A 57 1.87 1.13 8.34
N ASP A 58 2.86 0.38 8.82
CA ASP A 58 3.49 0.50 10.12
C ASP A 58 4.91 1.06 9.99
N SER A 59 5.42 1.75 11.01
CA SER A 59 6.79 2.28 11.04
C SER A 59 7.15 3.09 9.78
N ALA A 60 8.15 2.67 8.98
CA ALA A 60 8.49 3.30 7.71
C ALA A 60 7.31 3.30 6.70
N GLY A 61 6.50 2.25 6.69
CA GLY A 61 5.26 2.17 5.90
C GLY A 61 4.18 3.16 6.38
N GLY A 62 4.20 3.53 7.67
CA GLY A 62 3.33 4.59 8.20
C GLY A 62 3.71 5.96 7.64
N GLY A 63 5.00 6.25 7.55
CA GLY A 63 5.50 7.43 6.85
C GLY A 63 5.13 7.42 5.37
N LEU A 64 5.30 6.28 4.69
CA LEU A 64 4.91 6.11 3.29
C LEU A 64 3.40 6.35 3.07
N THR A 65 2.56 5.90 4.00
CA THR A 65 1.10 6.12 3.95
C THR A 65 0.73 7.60 3.96
N LEU A 66 1.46 8.44 4.69
CA LEU A 66 1.21 9.89 4.73
C LEU A 66 1.72 10.65 3.49
N LEU A 67 2.69 10.07 2.78
CA LEU A 67 3.30 10.66 1.58
C LEU A 67 2.56 10.30 0.29
N THR A 68 1.69 9.28 0.34
CA THR A 68 0.95 8.74 -0.81
C THR A 68 -0.45 9.34 -0.86
#